data_AF-A0A0H5CBP1-F1
#
_entry.id   AF-A0A0H5CBP1-F1
#
_cell.length_a   1.000
_cell.length_b   1.000
_cell.length_c   1.000
_cell.angle_alpha   90.00
_cell.angle_beta   90.00
_cell.angle_gamma   90.00
#
_symmetry.space_group_name_H-M   'P 1'
#
loop_
_entity.id
_entity.type
_entity.pdbx_description
1 polymer ?
#
loop_
_entity_poly.entity_id
_entity_poly.type
_entity_poly.pdbx_seq_one_letter_code
_entity_poly.pdbx_strand_id
1 'polypeptide(L)'
;MSFLSSTRALGLFKGLSLGPVIQVRTATKKVAGSKTSMKDSAGRRLGAKAAENEPVKTGQILMRQRGTRFYPGENASIGKDHTIYATEPGYVRFYLDPFHPNRKFIGVALSPELRLPTPHFEPRVRRLGYVPIEDEAKASFEEQNLKRKDHLLRPTILKELQERAAKRQAIVEQYKEQLKTIVPELSDNELSIAAERLSNVKNHLKNGVTLPDAQATVTSIHLQDLKLQNKKGAISPEEYETSNSNYLSLIKKVDSSVSFDNKYQLTKFLTPEARQGKLDELEAQLQSLAEGKGKDSKKQLSKVLDMSTLITPAEKKLLHAKYVKPLLPLNHGLAKSVTKRWNYEKKRVEPLA
;
A
#
# COMPACT_ATOMS: atom_id res chain seq x y z
N MET A 1 1.49 -80.65 114.74
CA MET A 1 1.17 -80.48 116.17
C MET A 1 1.58 -79.08 116.57
N SER A 2 0.61 -78.25 117.00
CA SER A 2 0.67 -77.33 118.15
C SER A 2 2.01 -76.65 118.51
N PHE A 3 2.10 -75.37 118.85
CA PHE A 3 1.10 -74.36 119.20
C PHE A 3 1.83 -73.03 119.47
N LEU A 4 1.09 -71.93 119.30
CA LEU A 4 1.08 -70.70 120.11
C LEU A 4 2.31 -69.76 120.17
N SER A 5 2.11 -68.62 119.50
CA SER A 5 2.13 -67.24 120.04
C SER A 5 3.19 -66.83 121.06
N SER A 6 3.84 -65.69 120.80
CA SER A 6 3.80 -64.53 121.72
C SER A 6 4.50 -63.31 121.11
N THR A 7 3.86 -62.17 121.28
CA THR A 7 4.27 -60.80 120.93
C THR A 7 5.39 -60.26 121.83
N ARG A 8 6.35 -59.53 121.25
CA ARG A 8 6.80 -58.16 121.64
C ARG A 8 8.19 -57.88 121.05
N ALA A 9 8.36 -56.70 120.47
CA ALA A 9 9.26 -55.66 121.01
C ALA A 9 9.57 -54.60 119.94
N LEU A 10 9.50 -53.34 120.36
CA LEU A 10 10.10 -52.21 119.67
C LEU A 10 11.62 -52.39 119.55
N GLY A 11 12.18 -52.01 118.41
CA GLY A 11 13.62 -51.80 118.23
C GLY A 11 13.87 -50.65 117.25
N LEU A 12 14.24 -49.49 117.78
CA LEU A 12 14.88 -48.42 117.03
C LEU A 12 16.30 -48.86 116.66
N PHE A 13 16.67 -48.82 115.38
CA PHE A 13 18.05 -48.47 114.98
C PHE A 13 18.07 -47.85 113.57
N LYS A 14 18.67 -46.65 113.52
CA LYS A 14 19.07 -45.90 112.32
C LYS A 14 20.17 -46.65 111.56
N GLY A 15 20.18 -46.57 110.23
CA GLY A 15 21.37 -46.93 109.44
C GLY A 15 21.20 -46.92 107.93
N LEU A 16 21.63 -45.81 107.31
CA LEU A 16 22.21 -45.66 105.96
C LEU A 16 21.39 -45.93 104.67
N SER A 17 20.95 -44.80 104.09
CA SER A 17 21.23 -44.32 102.72
C SER A 17 21.23 -45.29 101.52
N LEU A 18 20.14 -45.26 100.77
CA LEU A 18 20.15 -45.20 99.30
C LEU A 18 19.20 -44.07 98.89
N GLY A 19 19.76 -42.88 98.58
CA GLY A 19 18.98 -41.75 98.08
C GLY A 19 18.27 -42.13 96.78
N PRO A 20 17.05 -41.61 96.53
CA PRO A 20 16.29 -42.00 95.35
C PRO A 20 17.06 -41.59 94.09
N VAL A 21 17.31 -42.57 93.21
CA VAL A 21 17.80 -42.37 91.85
C VAL A 21 16.86 -41.36 91.17
N ILE A 22 17.33 -40.13 91.00
CA ILE A 22 16.60 -39.10 90.27
C ILE A 22 16.59 -39.54 88.81
N GLN A 23 15.45 -40.06 88.37
CA GLN A 23 15.22 -40.38 86.97
C GLN A 23 15.19 -39.06 86.19
N VAL A 24 16.32 -38.69 85.57
CA VAL A 24 16.39 -37.55 84.65
C VAL A 24 15.54 -37.91 83.42
N ARG A 25 14.29 -37.43 83.38
CA ARG A 25 13.45 -37.52 82.20
C ARG A 25 13.99 -36.54 81.16
N THR A 26 14.76 -37.03 80.19
CA THR A 26 15.02 -36.29 78.97
C THR A 26 13.71 -36.14 78.21
N ALA A 27 13.26 -34.91 77.97
CA ALA A 27 12.08 -34.63 77.16
C ALA A 27 12.24 -35.27 75.77
N THR A 28 11.35 -36.20 75.39
CA THR A 28 11.34 -36.89 74.09
C THR A 28 10.71 -36.07 72.97
N LYS A 29 10.77 -34.73 73.05
CA LYS A 29 10.44 -33.85 71.93
C LYS A 29 11.45 -32.72 71.80
N LYS A 30 12.43 -32.93 70.92
CA LYS A 30 13.21 -31.87 70.25
C LYS A 30 12.52 -31.41 68.96
N VAL A 31 11.19 -31.36 68.90
CA VAL A 31 10.49 -30.82 67.71
C VAL A 31 9.17 -30.17 68.13
N ALA A 32 9.15 -28.84 68.13
CA ALA A 32 7.97 -28.01 67.86
C ALA A 32 8.36 -26.52 67.75
N GLY A 33 9.51 -26.20 67.14
CA GLY A 33 9.95 -24.82 66.91
C GLY A 33 9.88 -24.47 65.42
N SER A 34 8.82 -23.76 65.03
CA SER A 34 8.50 -23.21 63.71
C SER A 34 7.98 -24.19 62.64
N LYS A 35 6.67 -24.09 62.33
CA LYS A 35 6.14 -24.02 60.95
C LYS A 35 4.60 -23.80 60.94
N THR A 36 4.10 -22.81 61.67
CA THR A 36 2.78 -22.25 61.34
C THR A 36 2.97 -21.31 60.14
N SER A 37 2.62 -21.78 58.94
CA SER A 37 2.63 -20.93 57.74
C SER A 37 1.39 -20.05 57.72
N MET A 38 1.37 -19.02 58.58
CA MET A 38 0.36 -17.95 58.55
C MET A 38 0.69 -16.95 57.44
N LYS A 39 0.91 -17.46 56.21
CA LYS A 39 1.20 -16.67 55.02
C LYS A 39 -0.02 -16.68 54.11
N ASP A 40 -0.72 -15.56 54.07
CA ASP A 40 -1.74 -15.29 53.07
C ASP A 40 -1.39 -14.01 52.31
N SER A 41 -1.81 -13.94 51.05
CA SER A 41 -1.62 -12.76 50.22
C SER A 41 -2.84 -11.84 50.32
N ALA A 42 -2.60 -10.53 50.36
CA ALA A 42 -3.71 -9.57 50.35
C ALA A 42 -4.60 -9.72 49.11
N GLY A 43 -5.92 -9.54 49.29
CA GLY A 43 -6.90 -9.56 48.20
C GLY A 43 -6.54 -8.58 47.08
N ARG A 44 -6.58 -9.03 45.83
CA ARG A 44 -6.12 -8.26 44.65
C ARG A 44 -7.15 -7.28 44.10
N ARG A 45 -8.29 -7.10 44.78
CA ARG A 45 -9.38 -6.18 44.39
C ARG A 45 -9.88 -6.37 42.95
N LEU A 46 -9.89 -7.63 42.49
CA LEU A 46 -10.44 -8.03 41.18
C LEU A 46 -11.96 -7.87 41.17
N GLY A 47 -12.57 -7.90 39.98
CA GLY A 47 -14.01 -7.76 39.80
C GLY A 47 -14.39 -6.58 38.90
N ALA A 48 -15.70 -6.40 38.71
CA ALA A 48 -16.27 -5.32 37.93
C ALA A 48 -15.95 -3.97 38.59
N LYS A 49 -15.68 -2.97 37.74
CA LYS A 49 -15.39 -1.59 38.12
C LYS A 49 -16.40 -0.61 37.53
N ALA A 50 -17.14 -1.05 36.51
CA ALA A 50 -18.32 -0.39 36.00
C ALA A 50 -19.46 -1.42 35.90
N ALA A 51 -20.67 -1.00 36.22
CA ALA A 51 -21.89 -1.80 36.14
C ALA A 51 -22.55 -1.73 34.76
N GLU A 52 -23.55 -2.59 34.52
CA GLU A 52 -24.41 -2.53 33.32
C GLU A 52 -25.08 -1.15 33.22
N ASN A 53 -25.11 -0.57 32.02
CA ASN A 53 -25.62 0.78 31.73
C ASN A 53 -24.89 1.95 32.40
N GLU A 54 -23.73 1.73 33.02
CA GLU A 54 -22.98 2.83 33.61
C GLU A 54 -22.30 3.67 32.51
N PRO A 55 -22.38 5.01 32.57
CA PRO A 55 -21.67 5.88 31.63
C PRO A 55 -20.16 5.85 31.93
N VAL A 56 -19.36 5.60 30.89
CA VAL A 56 -17.91 5.49 31.00
C VAL A 56 -17.21 6.44 30.04
N LYS A 57 -15.98 6.83 30.40
CA LYS A 57 -15.07 7.63 29.55
C LYS A 57 -14.00 6.74 28.91
N THR A 58 -13.38 7.22 27.82
CA THR A 58 -12.22 6.53 27.22
C THR A 58 -11.13 6.30 28.27
N GLY A 59 -10.61 5.07 28.33
CA GLY A 59 -9.58 4.63 29.27
C GLY A 59 -10.10 4.14 30.62
N GLN A 60 -11.40 4.30 30.93
CA GLN A 60 -11.97 3.84 32.19
C GLN A 60 -11.98 2.31 32.26
N ILE A 61 -11.56 1.77 33.40
CA ILE A 61 -11.51 0.33 33.64
C ILE A 61 -12.94 -0.18 33.87
N LEU A 62 -13.33 -1.22 33.14
CA LEU A 62 -14.63 -1.89 33.25
C LEU A 62 -14.54 -3.13 34.15
N MET A 63 -13.47 -3.92 34.01
CA MET A 63 -13.30 -5.18 34.74
C MET A 63 -11.82 -5.47 35.01
N ARG A 64 -11.46 -5.78 36.25
CA ARG A 64 -10.13 -6.33 36.60
C ARG A 64 -10.24 -7.82 36.85
N GLN A 65 -9.43 -8.62 36.18
CA GLN A 65 -9.55 -10.08 36.23
C GLN A 65 -8.19 -10.79 36.18
N ARG A 66 -8.21 -12.11 36.34
CA ARG A 66 -7.09 -13.02 36.10
C ARG A 66 -7.56 -14.02 35.06
N GLY A 67 -6.92 -14.00 33.89
CA GLY A 67 -7.47 -14.59 32.68
C GLY A 67 -8.72 -13.87 32.19
N THR A 68 -9.25 -14.31 31.04
CA THR A 68 -10.41 -13.72 30.38
C THR A 68 -11.70 -14.42 30.83
N ARG A 69 -12.22 -14.03 32.00
CA ARG A 69 -13.58 -14.45 32.42
C ARG A 69 -14.64 -13.71 31.60
N PHE A 70 -14.37 -12.45 31.32
CA PHE A 70 -15.03 -11.66 30.29
C PHE A 70 -14.03 -11.36 29.17
N TYR A 71 -14.53 -11.28 27.95
CA TYR A 71 -13.81 -10.89 26.75
C TYR A 71 -14.15 -9.44 26.38
N PRO A 72 -13.22 -8.71 25.75
CA PRO A 72 -13.52 -7.38 25.23
C PRO A 72 -14.52 -7.49 24.08
N GLY A 73 -15.64 -6.80 24.20
CA GLY A 73 -16.67 -6.66 23.18
C GLY A 73 -16.50 -5.38 22.36
N GLU A 74 -17.59 -4.88 21.79
CA GLU A 74 -17.59 -3.63 21.02
C GLU A 74 -17.09 -2.44 21.86
N ASN A 75 -16.22 -1.59 21.29
CA ASN A 75 -15.68 -0.38 21.92
C ASN A 75 -15.01 -0.58 23.30
N ALA A 76 -14.53 -1.81 23.55
CA ALA A 76 -13.73 -2.16 24.70
C ALA A 76 -12.43 -2.83 24.24
N SER A 77 -11.39 -2.71 25.05
CA SER A 77 -10.09 -3.34 24.78
C SER A 77 -9.54 -3.97 26.05
N ILE A 78 -8.53 -4.84 25.87
CA ILE A 78 -7.94 -5.63 26.94
C ILE A 78 -6.48 -5.24 27.17
N GLY A 79 -6.13 -5.01 28.43
CA GLY A 79 -4.76 -4.72 28.86
C GLY A 79 -3.93 -5.99 29.11
N LYS A 80 -2.65 -5.81 29.43
CA LYS A 80 -1.70 -6.91 29.70
C LYS A 80 -2.17 -7.86 30.81
N ASP A 81 -2.79 -7.33 31.86
CA ASP A 81 -3.30 -8.12 32.99
C ASP A 81 -4.74 -8.63 32.77
N HIS A 82 -5.20 -8.64 31.52
CA HIS A 82 -6.57 -8.97 31.09
C HIS A 82 -7.64 -7.99 31.62
N THR A 83 -7.23 -6.81 32.12
CA THR A 83 -8.16 -5.75 32.49
C THR A 83 -8.88 -5.23 31.25
N ILE A 84 -10.21 -5.19 31.28
CA ILE A 84 -11.02 -4.62 30.20
C ILE A 84 -11.23 -3.14 30.49
N TYR A 85 -11.02 -2.29 29.49
CA TYR A 85 -11.21 -0.84 29.56
C TYR A 85 -11.96 -0.32 28.33
N ALA A 86 -12.65 0.81 28.49
CA ALA A 86 -13.39 1.46 27.41
C ALA A 86 -12.45 2.16 26.41
N THR A 87 -12.61 1.94 25.11
CA THR A 87 -11.88 2.71 24.08
C THR A 87 -12.61 4.00 23.72
N GLU A 88 -13.91 4.05 23.98
CA GLU A 88 -14.80 5.14 23.61
C GLU A 88 -15.72 5.49 24.80
N PRO A 89 -16.11 6.77 25.02
CA PRO A 89 -17.19 7.08 25.92
C PRO A 89 -18.53 6.52 25.42
N GLY A 90 -19.33 6.05 26.36
CA GLY A 90 -20.61 5.41 26.12
C GLY A 90 -21.11 4.72 27.38
N TYR A 91 -21.89 3.65 27.21
CA TYR A 91 -22.56 2.92 28.29
C TYR A 91 -22.14 1.46 28.30
N VAL A 92 -21.77 0.93 29.45
CA VAL A 92 -21.25 -0.44 29.57
C VAL A 92 -22.37 -1.46 29.35
N ARG A 93 -22.10 -2.48 28.53
CA ARG A 93 -23.00 -3.59 28.26
C ARG A 93 -22.30 -4.93 28.45
N PHE A 94 -22.91 -5.81 29.24
CA PHE A 94 -22.53 -7.20 29.39
C PHE A 94 -23.46 -8.05 28.51
N TYR A 95 -22.89 -8.83 27.60
CA TYR A 95 -23.69 -9.60 26.65
C TYR A 95 -23.05 -10.93 26.26
N LEU A 96 -23.85 -11.78 25.61
CA LEU A 96 -23.41 -12.99 24.95
C LEU A 96 -23.51 -12.77 23.45
N ASP A 97 -22.44 -13.13 22.73
CA ASP A 97 -22.40 -12.99 21.28
C ASP A 97 -22.69 -14.35 20.63
N PRO A 98 -23.70 -14.48 19.74
CA PRO A 98 -23.97 -15.71 19.00
C PRO A 98 -22.77 -16.28 18.25
N PHE A 99 -21.83 -15.44 17.79
CA PHE A 99 -20.60 -15.91 17.14
C PHE A 99 -19.65 -16.64 18.10
N HIS A 100 -19.83 -16.44 19.40
CA HIS A 100 -18.95 -16.94 20.46
C HIS A 100 -19.76 -17.50 21.65
N PRO A 101 -20.43 -18.65 21.48
CA PRO A 101 -21.49 -19.12 22.38
C PRO A 101 -21.07 -19.34 23.83
N ASN A 102 -19.81 -19.73 24.07
CA ASN A 102 -19.30 -20.03 25.41
C ASN A 102 -18.53 -18.86 26.05
N ARG A 103 -18.61 -17.65 25.49
CA ARG A 103 -17.85 -16.48 25.94
C ARG A 103 -18.78 -15.36 26.37
N LYS A 104 -18.40 -14.69 27.46
CA LYS A 104 -19.10 -13.51 27.98
C LYS A 104 -18.34 -12.26 27.56
N PHE A 105 -19.03 -11.25 27.09
CA PHE A 105 -18.43 -10.02 26.60
C PHE A 105 -18.79 -8.83 27.47
N ILE A 106 -17.88 -7.86 27.50
CA ILE A 106 -18.12 -6.52 28.02
C ILE A 106 -17.79 -5.56 26.90
N GLY A 107 -18.79 -4.82 26.43
CA GLY A 107 -18.63 -3.76 25.45
C GLY A 107 -19.13 -2.42 25.98
N VAL A 108 -18.99 -1.39 25.13
CA VAL A 108 -19.48 -0.05 25.39
C VAL A 108 -20.39 0.36 24.22
N ALA A 109 -21.68 0.50 24.51
CA ALA A 109 -22.65 1.03 23.58
C ALA A 109 -22.49 2.55 23.48
N LEU A 110 -22.52 3.10 22.27
CA LEU A 110 -22.34 4.55 22.05
C LEU A 110 -23.51 5.39 22.56
N SER A 111 -24.71 4.82 22.60
CA SER A 111 -25.91 5.42 23.15
C SER A 111 -26.50 4.50 24.23
N PRO A 112 -27.29 5.05 25.18
CA PRO A 112 -27.88 4.23 26.23
C PRO A 112 -28.96 3.29 25.69
N GLU A 113 -29.58 3.63 24.57
CA GLU A 113 -30.63 2.83 23.93
C GLU A 113 -30.07 1.65 23.13
N LEU A 114 -28.84 1.79 22.60
CA LEU A 114 -28.20 0.75 21.82
C LEU A 114 -27.91 -0.48 22.70
N ARG A 115 -28.37 -1.64 22.21
CA ARG A 115 -28.14 -2.93 22.83
C ARG A 115 -26.98 -3.64 22.14
N LEU A 116 -26.14 -4.31 22.93
CA LEU A 116 -25.09 -5.19 22.44
C LEU A 116 -25.52 -6.66 22.68
N PRO A 117 -25.24 -7.59 21.75
CA PRO A 117 -24.50 -7.41 20.50
C PRO A 117 -25.31 -6.66 19.43
N THR A 118 -24.66 -5.87 18.58
CA THR A 118 -25.33 -5.25 17.43
C THR A 118 -25.68 -6.30 16.36
N PRO A 119 -26.72 -6.09 15.54
CA PRO A 119 -27.01 -6.97 14.40
C PRO A 119 -25.84 -7.01 13.41
N HIS A 120 -25.42 -8.21 13.02
CA HIS A 120 -24.17 -8.42 12.27
C HIS A 120 -24.10 -7.68 10.92
N PHE A 121 -25.23 -7.59 10.21
CA PHE A 121 -25.30 -6.99 8.87
C PHE A 121 -25.62 -5.49 8.89
N GLU A 122 -25.95 -4.94 10.07
CA GLU A 122 -26.19 -3.51 10.19
C GLU A 122 -24.89 -2.72 10.12
N PRO A 123 -24.95 -1.47 9.62
CA PRO A 123 -23.77 -0.61 9.60
C PRO A 123 -23.29 -0.36 11.03
N ARG A 124 -21.97 -0.51 11.24
CA ARG A 124 -21.37 -0.26 12.55
C ARG A 124 -21.56 1.19 12.96
N VAL A 125 -22.17 1.40 14.13
CA VAL A 125 -22.25 2.72 14.77
C VAL A 125 -20.84 3.14 15.19
N ARG A 126 -20.38 4.31 14.75
CA ARG A 126 -19.05 4.87 15.04
C ARG A 126 -19.16 6.30 15.54
N ARG A 127 -18.28 6.70 16.46
CA ARG A 127 -18.16 8.10 16.88
C ARG A 127 -17.04 8.80 16.11
N LEU A 128 -17.34 9.95 15.49
CA LEU A 128 -16.32 10.77 14.84
C LEU A 128 -15.33 11.36 15.87
N GLY A 129 -15.86 11.95 16.95
CA GLY A 129 -15.05 12.39 18.09
C GLY A 129 -14.23 13.67 17.89
N TYR A 130 -14.47 14.40 16.79
CA TYR A 130 -13.83 15.68 16.49
C TYR A 130 -14.87 16.79 16.36
N VAL A 131 -14.45 18.03 16.60
CA VAL A 131 -15.25 19.24 16.48
C VAL A 131 -14.55 20.17 15.49
N PRO A 132 -15.26 20.85 14.58
CA PRO A 132 -14.65 21.85 13.71
C PRO A 132 -14.01 22.97 14.53
N ILE A 133 -12.85 23.44 14.11
CA ILE A 133 -12.19 24.59 14.73
C ILE A 133 -12.81 25.85 14.13
N GLU A 134 -13.70 26.50 14.88
CA GLU A 134 -14.39 27.74 14.44
C GLU A 134 -13.47 28.97 14.45
N ASP A 135 -12.46 28.95 15.31
CA ASP A 135 -11.49 30.02 15.48
C ASP A 135 -10.46 29.99 14.35
N GLU A 136 -10.53 30.98 13.45
CA GLU A 136 -9.69 31.08 12.25
C GLU A 136 -8.18 31.01 12.57
N ALA A 137 -7.76 31.63 13.67
CA ALA A 137 -6.35 31.62 14.07
C ALA A 137 -5.88 30.20 14.40
N LYS A 138 -6.69 29.44 15.15
CA LYS A 138 -6.40 28.04 15.47
C LYS A 138 -6.52 27.13 14.25
N ALA A 139 -7.48 27.40 13.37
CA ALA A 139 -7.63 26.65 12.12
C ALA A 139 -6.40 26.81 11.24
N SER A 140 -5.92 28.05 11.05
CA SER A 140 -4.72 28.33 10.26
C SER A 140 -3.45 27.70 10.85
N PHE A 141 -3.34 27.65 12.19
CA PHE A 141 -2.25 26.97 12.86
C PHE A 141 -2.30 25.46 12.61
N GLU A 142 -3.49 24.85 12.70
CA GLU A 142 -3.66 23.42 12.45
C GLU A 142 -3.42 23.05 10.98
N GLU A 143 -3.80 23.91 10.03
CA GLU A 143 -3.48 23.73 8.61
C GLU A 143 -1.98 23.77 8.32
N GLN A 144 -1.23 24.58 9.08
CA GLN A 144 0.23 24.67 8.94
C GLN A 144 0.96 23.51 9.63
N ASN A 145 0.33 22.85 10.60
CA ASN A 145 0.91 21.72 11.31
C ASN A 145 1.06 20.49 10.40
N LEU A 146 2.31 20.20 10.02
CA LEU A 146 2.68 19.03 9.23
C LEU A 146 3.41 18.00 10.08
N LYS A 147 3.30 16.72 9.72
CA LYS A 147 4.15 15.68 10.33
C LYS A 147 5.61 15.98 10.04
N ARG A 148 6.50 15.65 10.98
CA ARG A 148 7.96 15.85 10.81
C ARG A 148 8.50 15.30 9.48
N LYS A 149 8.04 14.12 9.06
CA LYS A 149 8.47 13.50 7.79
C LYS A 149 8.07 14.36 6.59
N ASP A 150 6.84 14.84 6.58
CA ASP A 150 6.29 15.66 5.49
C ASP A 150 6.98 17.02 5.44
N HIS A 151 7.24 17.64 6.60
CA HIS A 151 8.01 18.88 6.70
C HIS A 151 9.42 18.75 6.10
N LEU A 152 10.14 17.67 6.45
CA LEU A 152 11.51 17.43 5.95
C LEU A 152 11.54 17.14 4.43
N LEU A 153 10.52 16.47 3.89
CA LEU A 153 10.43 16.13 2.47
C LEU A 153 9.80 17.24 1.60
N ARG A 154 9.07 18.19 2.20
CA ARG A 154 8.42 19.29 1.48
C ARG A 154 9.35 20.05 0.53
N PRO A 155 10.55 20.54 0.94
CA PRO A 155 11.40 21.31 0.04
C PRO A 155 11.91 20.48 -1.14
N THR A 156 12.20 19.19 -0.95
CA THR A 156 12.66 18.32 -2.03
C THR A 156 11.53 18.05 -3.03
N ILE A 157 10.33 17.78 -2.55
CA ILE A 157 9.14 17.57 -3.40
C ILE A 157 8.81 18.84 -4.21
N LEU A 158 8.89 20.02 -3.59
CA LEU A 158 8.65 21.29 -4.28
C LEU A 158 9.69 21.55 -5.37
N LYS A 159 10.96 21.27 -5.11
CA LYS A 159 12.02 21.35 -6.13
C LYS A 159 11.75 20.40 -7.30
N GLU A 160 11.42 19.14 -7.02
CA GLU A 160 11.06 18.16 -8.06
C GLU A 160 9.83 18.59 -8.87
N LEU A 161 8.84 19.20 -8.21
CA LEU A 161 7.65 19.73 -8.88
C LEU A 161 8.00 20.86 -9.84
N GLN A 162 8.88 21.78 -9.42
CA GLN A 162 9.39 22.87 -10.27
C GLN A 162 10.17 22.32 -11.47
N GLU A 163 11.07 21.35 -11.26
CA GLU A 163 11.81 20.71 -12.34
C GLU A 163 10.89 20.00 -13.34
N ARG A 164 9.83 19.33 -12.86
CA ARG A 164 8.80 18.71 -13.71
C ARG A 164 7.99 19.76 -14.48
N ALA A 165 7.70 20.91 -13.88
CA ALA A 165 7.02 22.01 -14.55
C ALA A 165 7.89 22.60 -15.68
N ALA A 166 9.16 22.88 -15.42
CA ALA A 166 10.11 23.38 -16.42
C ALA A 166 10.27 22.39 -17.59
N LYS A 167 10.39 21.09 -17.31
CA LYS A 167 10.44 20.05 -18.36
C LYS A 167 9.17 19.99 -19.20
N ARG A 168 7.98 20.18 -18.59
CA ARG A 168 6.71 20.26 -19.33
C ARG A 168 6.68 21.49 -20.24
N GLN A 169 7.08 22.65 -19.73
CA GLN A 169 7.14 23.89 -20.52
C GLN A 169 8.08 23.74 -21.73
N ALA A 170 9.28 23.19 -21.55
CA ALA A 170 10.21 22.93 -22.64
C ALA A 170 9.63 21.99 -23.72
N ILE A 171 8.86 20.97 -23.33
CA ILE A 171 8.17 20.07 -24.28
C ILE A 171 7.05 20.83 -25.02
N VAL A 172 6.30 21.67 -24.34
CA VAL A 172 5.23 22.48 -24.94
C VAL A 172 5.84 23.47 -25.95
N GLU A 173 6.94 24.13 -25.62
CA GLU A 173 7.67 25.02 -26.54
C GLU A 173 8.18 24.25 -27.77
N GLN A 174 8.79 23.08 -27.57
CA GLN A 174 9.23 22.21 -28.66
C GLN A 174 8.05 21.84 -29.59
N TYR A 175 6.89 21.47 -29.03
CA TYR A 175 5.71 21.15 -29.83
C TYR A 175 5.10 22.37 -30.50
N LYS A 176 5.17 23.55 -29.89
CA LYS A 176 4.75 24.80 -30.52
C LYS A 176 5.57 25.09 -31.77
N GLU A 177 6.89 24.90 -31.72
CA GLU A 177 7.78 25.05 -32.89
C GLU A 177 7.48 24.01 -33.98
N GLN A 178 7.30 22.74 -33.61
CA GLN A 178 6.95 21.68 -34.55
C GLN A 178 5.59 21.93 -35.22
N LEU A 179 4.59 22.37 -34.46
CA LEU A 179 3.28 22.71 -34.99
C LEU A 179 3.33 23.87 -35.99
N LYS A 180 4.15 24.91 -35.75
CA LYS A 180 4.35 26.01 -36.72
C LYS A 180 4.79 25.50 -38.10
N THR A 181 5.59 24.43 -38.13
CA THR A 181 6.03 23.81 -39.40
C THR A 181 5.00 22.91 -40.06
N ILE A 182 4.12 22.26 -39.28
CA ILE A 182 3.15 21.29 -39.78
C ILE A 182 1.84 21.97 -40.19
N VAL A 183 1.35 22.88 -39.35
CA VAL A 183 0.08 23.61 -39.51
C VAL A 183 0.34 25.11 -39.32
N PRO A 184 0.80 25.82 -40.37
CA PRO A 184 1.12 27.24 -40.28
C PRO A 184 -0.12 28.15 -40.14
N GLU A 185 -1.33 27.62 -40.34
CA GLU A 185 -2.58 28.37 -40.34
C GLU A 185 -3.12 28.72 -38.94
N LEU A 186 -2.57 28.12 -37.88
CA LEU A 186 -3.05 28.31 -36.51
C LEU A 186 -2.53 29.62 -35.91
N SER A 187 -3.38 30.32 -35.17
CA SER A 187 -2.97 31.51 -34.40
C SER A 187 -2.02 31.15 -33.24
N ASP A 188 -1.23 32.11 -32.75
CA ASP A 188 -0.26 31.84 -31.66
C ASP A 188 -0.91 31.34 -30.36
N ASN A 189 -2.15 31.77 -30.09
CA ASN A 189 -2.95 31.31 -28.94
C ASN A 189 -3.40 29.86 -29.15
N GLU A 190 -3.95 29.55 -30.32
CA GLU A 190 -4.36 28.20 -30.70
C GLU A 190 -3.18 27.22 -30.70
N LEU A 191 -2.01 27.66 -31.15
CA LEU A 191 -0.77 26.88 -31.11
C LEU A 191 -0.35 26.54 -29.68
N SER A 192 -0.52 27.47 -28.72
CA SER A 192 -0.19 27.22 -27.32
C SER A 192 -1.11 26.16 -26.70
N ILE A 193 -2.42 26.27 -26.93
CA ILE A 193 -3.43 25.33 -26.45
C ILE A 193 -3.23 23.94 -27.09
N ALA A 194 -2.98 23.90 -28.40
CA ALA A 194 -2.70 22.67 -29.13
C ALA A 194 -1.41 21.99 -28.64
N ALA A 195 -0.34 22.75 -28.42
CA ALA A 195 0.93 22.20 -27.92
C ALA A 195 0.79 21.64 -26.50
N GLU A 196 0.07 22.32 -25.61
CA GLU A 196 -0.24 21.82 -24.27
C GLU A 196 -1.05 20.51 -24.35
N ARG A 197 -2.10 20.50 -25.17
CA ARG A 197 -2.90 19.29 -25.43
C ARG A 197 -2.02 18.12 -25.90
N LEU A 198 -1.17 18.33 -26.90
CA LEU A 198 -0.30 17.28 -27.44
C LEU A 198 0.72 16.80 -26.41
N SER A 199 1.21 17.67 -25.53
CA SER A 199 2.06 17.28 -24.39
C SER A 199 1.34 16.30 -23.45
N ASN A 200 0.04 16.50 -23.23
CA ASN A 200 -0.77 15.60 -22.42
C ASN A 200 -1.06 14.29 -23.15
N VAL A 201 -1.40 14.33 -24.45
CA VAL A 201 -1.60 13.11 -25.27
C VAL A 201 -0.35 12.24 -25.26
N LYS A 202 0.84 12.86 -25.43
CA LYS A 202 2.14 12.19 -25.32
C LYS A 202 2.32 11.48 -23.97
N ASN A 203 1.89 12.08 -22.86
CA ASN A 203 1.98 11.45 -21.55
C ASN A 203 1.10 10.20 -21.47
N HIS A 204 -0.11 10.23 -22.02
CA HIS A 204 -0.98 9.05 -22.10
C HIS A 204 -0.41 7.94 -22.99
N LEU A 205 0.14 8.30 -24.15
CA LEU A 205 0.83 7.35 -25.04
C LEU A 205 2.03 6.70 -24.35
N LYS A 206 2.83 7.49 -23.61
CA LYS A 206 3.95 6.99 -22.81
C LYS A 206 3.50 6.01 -21.73
N ASN A 207 2.30 6.21 -21.18
CA ASN A 207 1.69 5.34 -20.19
C ASN A 207 1.05 4.07 -20.79
N GLY A 208 1.11 3.88 -22.12
CA GLY A 208 0.61 2.69 -22.80
C GLY A 208 -0.85 2.75 -23.26
N VAL A 209 -1.43 3.94 -23.32
CA VAL A 209 -2.79 4.15 -23.86
C VAL A 209 -2.74 4.25 -25.38
N THR A 210 -3.79 3.79 -26.08
CA THR A 210 -3.88 3.94 -27.54
C THR A 210 -4.04 5.41 -27.94
N LEU A 211 -3.68 5.78 -29.17
CA LEU A 211 -3.77 7.17 -29.63
C LEU A 211 -5.21 7.74 -29.59
N PRO A 212 -6.24 7.05 -30.11
CA PRO A 212 -7.62 7.55 -30.04
C PRO A 212 -8.10 7.74 -28.60
N ASP A 213 -7.81 6.79 -27.72
CA ASP A 213 -8.19 6.87 -26.31
C ASP A 213 -7.45 8.00 -25.60
N ALA A 214 -6.16 8.20 -25.90
CA ALA A 214 -5.36 9.30 -25.37
C ALA A 214 -5.91 10.67 -25.82
N GLN A 215 -6.30 10.80 -27.09
CA GLN A 215 -6.91 12.03 -27.61
C GLN A 215 -8.27 12.31 -26.97
N ALA A 216 -9.12 11.28 -26.83
CA ALA A 216 -10.45 11.40 -26.21
C ALA A 216 -10.35 11.78 -24.73
N THR A 217 -9.46 11.13 -23.98
CA THR A 217 -9.25 11.41 -22.55
C THR A 217 -8.76 12.84 -22.31
N VAL A 218 -7.75 13.31 -23.04
CA VAL A 218 -7.25 14.69 -22.91
C VAL A 218 -8.32 15.71 -23.30
N THR A 219 -9.11 15.42 -24.34
CA THR A 219 -10.24 16.28 -24.74
C THR A 219 -11.29 16.36 -23.63
N SER A 220 -11.66 15.22 -23.05
CA SER A 220 -12.61 15.15 -21.93
C SER A 220 -12.12 15.91 -20.70
N ILE A 221 -10.83 15.81 -20.36
CA ILE A 221 -10.24 16.53 -19.23
C ILE A 221 -10.39 18.04 -19.43
N HIS A 222 -10.03 18.56 -20.60
CA HIS A 222 -10.15 19.99 -20.89
C HIS A 222 -11.61 20.49 -20.83
N LEU A 223 -12.55 19.75 -21.42
CA LEU A 223 -13.97 20.10 -21.35
C LEU A 223 -14.50 20.09 -19.91
N GLN A 224 -14.01 19.15 -19.10
CA GLN A 224 -14.35 19.08 -17.68
C GLN A 224 -13.78 20.27 -16.91
N ASP A 225 -12.56 20.72 -17.23
CA ASP A 225 -11.96 21.91 -16.63
C ASP A 225 -12.76 23.18 -16.97
N LEU A 226 -13.18 23.35 -18.23
CA LEU A 226 -14.07 24.45 -18.64
C LEU A 226 -15.40 24.42 -17.88
N LYS A 227 -15.98 23.22 -17.72
CA LYS A 227 -17.23 23.03 -16.96
C LYS A 227 -17.06 23.39 -15.48
N LEU A 228 -15.92 23.04 -14.89
CA LEU A 228 -15.58 23.40 -13.51
C LEU A 228 -15.36 24.91 -13.36
N GLN A 229 -14.77 25.58 -14.36
CA GLN A 229 -14.59 27.04 -14.36
C GLN A 229 -15.94 27.77 -14.42
N ASN A 230 -16.84 27.35 -15.29
CA ASN A 230 -18.21 27.87 -15.35
C ASN A 230 -18.94 27.64 -14.01
N LYS A 231 -18.86 26.43 -13.44
CA LYS A 231 -19.47 26.13 -12.13
C LYS A 231 -18.92 26.97 -10.98
N LYS A 232 -17.64 27.38 -11.04
CA LYS A 232 -17.01 28.30 -10.08
C LYS A 232 -17.40 29.76 -10.30
N GLY A 233 -18.10 30.09 -11.39
CA GLY A 233 -18.43 31.45 -11.79
C GLY A 233 -17.25 32.23 -12.38
N ALA A 234 -16.17 31.55 -12.81
CA ALA A 234 -15.02 32.21 -13.41
C ALA A 234 -15.25 32.58 -14.89
N ILE A 235 -16.20 31.92 -15.55
CA ILE A 235 -16.54 32.08 -16.96
C ILE A 235 -18.07 32.14 -17.07
N SER A 236 -18.59 33.02 -17.93
CA SER A 236 -20.01 33.11 -18.23
C SER A 236 -20.52 31.83 -18.95
N PRO A 237 -21.80 31.42 -18.78
CA PRO A 237 -22.36 30.31 -19.55
C PRO A 237 -22.17 30.44 -21.08
N GLU A 238 -22.27 31.66 -21.62
CA GLU A 238 -22.09 31.93 -23.06
C GLU A 238 -20.62 31.78 -23.49
N GLU A 239 -19.69 32.27 -22.66
CA GLU A 239 -18.24 32.12 -22.86
C GLU A 239 -17.81 30.65 -22.78
N TYR A 240 -18.48 29.85 -21.93
CA TYR A 240 -18.25 28.42 -21.83
C TYR A 240 -18.66 27.68 -23.12
N GLU A 241 -19.83 27.97 -23.67
CA GLU A 241 -20.32 27.34 -24.91
C GLU A 241 -19.44 27.70 -26.12
N THR A 242 -19.06 28.98 -26.22
CA THR A 242 -18.15 29.46 -27.27
C THR A 242 -16.76 28.84 -27.13
N SER A 243 -16.19 28.78 -25.92
CA SER A 243 -14.88 28.14 -25.68
C SER A 243 -14.89 26.65 -26.00
N ASN A 244 -15.96 25.93 -25.63
CA ASN A 244 -16.11 24.51 -25.96
C ASN A 244 -16.16 24.27 -27.46
N SER A 245 -16.99 25.03 -28.18
CA SER A 245 -17.14 24.88 -29.63
C SER A 245 -15.83 25.22 -30.37
N ASN A 246 -15.16 26.31 -29.97
CA ASN A 246 -13.86 26.70 -30.48
C ASN A 246 -12.81 25.60 -30.25
N TYR A 247 -12.72 25.07 -29.03
CA TYR A 247 -11.78 24.00 -28.69
C TYR A 247 -12.04 22.72 -29.48
N LEU A 248 -13.30 22.28 -29.60
CA LEU A 248 -13.66 21.10 -30.40
C LEU A 248 -13.32 21.29 -31.89
N SER A 249 -13.51 22.49 -32.42
CA SER A 249 -13.16 22.81 -33.81
C SER A 249 -11.64 22.76 -34.03
N LEU A 250 -10.87 23.30 -33.09
CA LEU A 250 -9.41 23.29 -33.09
C LEU A 250 -8.87 21.86 -33.04
N ILE A 251 -9.39 21.03 -32.14
CA ILE A 251 -8.95 19.63 -32.00
C ILE A 251 -9.15 18.86 -33.29
N LYS A 252 -10.33 18.98 -33.93
CA LYS A 252 -10.61 18.30 -35.20
C LYS A 252 -9.59 18.67 -36.30
N LYS A 253 -9.14 19.92 -36.33
CA LYS A 253 -8.08 20.38 -37.24
C LYS A 253 -6.71 19.80 -36.86
N VAL A 254 -6.36 19.80 -35.58
CA VAL A 254 -5.06 19.30 -35.10
C VAL A 254 -4.94 17.79 -35.27
N ASP A 255 -5.96 17.01 -34.89
CA ASP A 255 -5.93 15.54 -34.97
C ASP A 255 -5.96 15.01 -36.41
N SER A 256 -6.53 15.77 -37.35
CA SER A 256 -6.50 15.40 -38.77
C SER A 256 -5.16 15.71 -39.45
N SER A 257 -4.34 16.59 -38.86
CA SER A 257 -3.08 17.06 -39.45
C SER A 257 -1.82 16.53 -38.75
N VAL A 258 -1.91 16.18 -37.47
CA VAL A 258 -0.76 15.81 -36.63
C VAL A 258 -0.88 14.38 -36.11
N SER A 259 0.25 13.68 -36.06
CA SER A 259 0.41 12.39 -35.39
C SER A 259 1.71 12.34 -34.59
N PHE A 260 1.91 11.26 -33.83
CA PHE A 260 3.14 11.01 -33.09
C PHE A 260 3.99 9.94 -33.77
N ASP A 261 5.29 10.20 -33.83
CA ASP A 261 6.29 9.17 -34.10
C ASP A 261 6.49 8.26 -32.86
N ASN A 262 7.17 7.13 -33.05
CA ASN A 262 7.72 6.23 -32.04
C ASN A 262 8.51 6.95 -30.94
N LYS A 263 9.26 8.00 -31.28
CA LYS A 263 9.99 8.85 -30.32
C LYS A 263 9.11 9.93 -29.66
N TYR A 264 7.81 9.91 -29.91
CA TYR A 264 6.83 10.90 -29.47
C TYR A 264 7.14 12.34 -29.94
N GLN A 265 7.73 12.48 -31.13
CA GLN A 265 7.84 13.76 -31.82
C GLN A 265 6.64 13.95 -32.74
N LEU A 266 6.26 15.20 -33.01
CA LEU A 266 5.13 15.48 -33.89
C LEU A 266 5.52 15.26 -35.35
N THR A 267 4.67 14.55 -36.07
CA THR A 267 4.78 14.30 -37.52
C THR A 267 3.45 14.60 -38.20
N LYS A 268 3.46 14.69 -39.52
CA LYS A 268 2.22 14.83 -40.30
C LYS A 268 1.36 13.58 -40.11
N PHE A 269 0.05 13.76 -39.94
CA PHE A 269 -0.88 12.66 -39.86
C PHE A 269 -0.88 11.83 -41.16
N LEU A 270 -0.90 10.50 -41.01
CA LEU A 270 -1.07 9.57 -42.11
C LEU A 270 -2.30 8.73 -41.86
N THR A 271 -3.11 8.53 -42.90
CA THR A 271 -4.17 7.53 -42.86
C THR A 271 -3.59 6.13 -42.69
N PRO A 272 -4.32 5.18 -42.09
CA PRO A 272 -3.84 3.81 -41.89
C PRO A 272 -3.36 3.15 -43.20
N GLU A 273 -4.07 3.40 -44.30
CA GLU A 273 -3.73 2.90 -45.64
C GLU A 273 -2.44 3.52 -46.18
N ALA A 274 -2.29 4.85 -46.09
CA ALA A 274 -1.07 5.54 -46.50
C ALA A 274 0.13 5.14 -45.65
N ARG A 275 -0.09 4.83 -44.36
CA ARG A 275 0.95 4.30 -43.48
C ARG A 275 1.38 2.90 -43.94
N GLN A 276 0.45 2.01 -44.27
CA GLN A 276 0.77 0.67 -44.78
C GLN A 276 1.59 0.75 -46.08
N GLY A 277 1.18 1.59 -47.04
CA GLY A 277 1.95 1.78 -48.28
C GLY A 277 3.40 2.21 -48.03
N LYS A 278 3.64 3.14 -47.10
CA LYS A 278 5.01 3.54 -46.72
C LYS A 278 5.78 2.46 -45.96
N LEU A 279 5.09 1.60 -45.20
CA LEU A 279 5.72 0.44 -44.56
C LEU A 279 6.14 -0.58 -45.62
N ASP A 280 5.33 -0.83 -46.64
CA ASP A 280 5.65 -1.72 -47.75
C ASP A 280 6.83 -1.19 -48.58
N GLU A 281 6.85 0.12 -48.87
CA GLU A 281 8.00 0.79 -49.50
C GLU A 281 9.28 0.63 -48.67
N LEU A 282 9.17 0.80 -47.35
CA LEU A 282 10.29 0.63 -46.44
C LEU A 282 10.75 -0.84 -46.38
N GLU A 283 9.83 -1.80 -46.36
CA GLU A 283 10.19 -3.22 -46.44
C GLU A 283 10.87 -3.58 -47.76
N ALA A 284 10.43 -3.02 -48.88
CA ALA A 284 11.09 -3.20 -50.18
C ALA A 284 12.51 -2.59 -50.19
N GLN A 285 12.68 -1.41 -49.59
CA GLN A 285 14.00 -0.79 -49.39
C GLN A 285 14.90 -1.65 -48.50
N LEU A 286 14.37 -2.21 -47.41
CA LEU A 286 15.14 -3.10 -46.54
C LEU A 286 15.49 -4.41 -47.24
N GLN A 287 14.59 -4.95 -48.06
CA GLN A 287 14.82 -6.17 -48.82
C GLN A 287 15.93 -5.99 -49.85
N SER A 288 15.89 -4.91 -50.63
CA SER A 288 16.96 -4.58 -51.59
C SER A 288 18.31 -4.36 -50.91
N LEU A 289 18.35 -3.68 -49.76
CA LEU A 289 19.58 -3.49 -48.98
C LEU A 289 20.09 -4.79 -48.34
N ALA A 290 19.20 -5.73 -48.00
CA ALA A 290 19.56 -7.01 -47.43
C ALA A 290 20.23 -7.97 -48.42
N GLU A 291 20.01 -7.79 -49.72
CA GLU A 291 20.72 -8.54 -50.78
C GLU A 291 22.21 -8.14 -50.86
N GLY A 292 22.56 -6.93 -50.38
CA GLY A 292 23.93 -6.43 -50.32
C GLY A 292 24.81 -7.23 -49.36
N LYS A 293 25.89 -7.82 -49.86
CA LYS A 293 26.86 -8.61 -49.06
C LYS A 293 27.87 -7.69 -48.37
N GLY A 294 27.86 -7.61 -47.03
CA GLY A 294 28.93 -6.94 -46.28
C GLY A 294 28.59 -6.41 -44.89
N LYS A 295 29.59 -5.82 -44.21
CA LYS A 295 29.42 -5.12 -42.92
C LYS A 295 28.72 -3.76 -43.10
N ASP A 296 28.84 -3.17 -44.28
CA ASP A 296 28.30 -1.84 -44.59
C ASP A 296 26.80 -1.88 -44.87
N SER A 297 26.29 -2.93 -45.52
CA SER A 297 24.83 -3.14 -45.69
C SER A 297 24.14 -3.30 -44.34
N LYS A 298 24.73 -4.05 -43.39
CA LYS A 298 24.20 -4.16 -42.02
C LYS A 298 24.11 -2.80 -41.30
N LYS A 299 25.13 -1.96 -41.42
CA LYS A 299 25.12 -0.60 -40.85
C LYS A 299 24.04 0.25 -41.51
N GLN A 300 23.90 0.19 -42.83
CA GLN A 300 22.88 0.91 -43.58
C GLN A 300 21.47 0.46 -43.16
N LEU A 301 21.21 -0.84 -43.05
CA LEU A 301 19.93 -1.40 -42.56
C LEU A 301 19.60 -0.88 -41.16
N SER A 302 20.54 -0.92 -40.21
CA SER A 302 20.32 -0.38 -38.87
C SER A 302 20.02 1.13 -38.90
N LYS A 303 20.73 1.88 -39.75
CA LYS A 303 20.56 3.33 -39.86
C LYS A 303 19.19 3.69 -40.44
N VAL A 304 18.72 2.96 -41.46
CA VAL A 304 17.38 3.13 -42.04
C VAL A 304 16.29 2.84 -41.00
N LEU A 305 16.41 1.72 -40.27
CA LEU A 305 15.47 1.38 -39.20
C LEU A 305 15.47 2.38 -38.04
N ASP A 306 16.62 2.94 -37.67
CA ASP A 306 16.73 3.90 -36.58
C ASP A 306 16.22 5.31 -36.92
N MET A 307 16.32 5.67 -38.20
CA MET A 307 15.80 6.93 -38.75
C MET A 307 14.33 6.85 -39.13
N SER A 308 13.77 5.65 -39.28
CA SER A 308 12.36 5.48 -39.64
C SER A 308 11.44 6.00 -38.53
N THR A 309 10.56 6.94 -38.90
CA THR A 309 9.62 7.61 -38.00
C THR A 309 8.19 7.08 -38.11
N LEU A 310 8.01 5.97 -38.85
CA LEU A 310 6.70 5.43 -39.23
C LEU A 310 6.36 4.13 -38.47
N ILE A 311 7.38 3.55 -37.83
CA ILE A 311 7.38 2.19 -37.33
C ILE A 311 7.17 2.21 -35.82
N THR A 312 6.23 1.41 -35.30
CA THR A 312 6.06 1.28 -33.84
C THR A 312 7.30 0.67 -33.18
N PRO A 313 7.51 0.87 -31.86
CA PRO A 313 8.61 0.20 -31.16
C PRO A 313 8.63 -1.33 -31.37
N ALA A 314 7.45 -1.95 -31.43
CA ALA A 314 7.28 -3.37 -31.63
C ALA A 314 7.63 -3.81 -33.06
N GLU A 315 7.06 -3.14 -34.07
CA GLU A 315 7.37 -3.38 -35.49
C GLU A 315 8.86 -3.19 -35.77
N LYS A 316 9.47 -2.15 -35.19
CA LYS A 316 10.91 -1.88 -35.35
C LYS A 316 11.74 -3.05 -34.83
N LYS A 317 11.36 -3.61 -33.68
CA LYS A 317 12.02 -4.79 -33.10
C LYS A 317 11.86 -6.02 -34.02
N LEU A 318 10.69 -6.22 -34.62
CA LEU A 318 10.43 -7.31 -35.57
C LEU A 318 11.27 -7.16 -36.84
N LEU A 319 11.29 -5.98 -37.46
CA LEU A 319 12.08 -5.70 -38.65
C LEU A 319 13.59 -5.80 -38.37
N HIS A 320 14.04 -5.31 -37.22
CA HIS A 320 15.42 -5.47 -36.79
C HIS A 320 15.79 -6.96 -36.63
N ALA A 321 14.91 -7.78 -36.08
CA ALA A 321 15.13 -9.23 -35.97
C ALA A 321 15.10 -9.93 -37.35
N LYS A 322 14.28 -9.45 -38.29
CA LYS A 322 14.14 -9.99 -39.65
C LYS A 322 15.36 -9.68 -40.52
N TYR A 323 15.80 -8.43 -40.56
CA TYR A 323 16.83 -7.96 -41.51
C TYR A 323 18.23 -7.75 -40.90
N VAL A 324 18.33 -7.30 -39.64
CA VAL A 324 19.61 -7.01 -38.98
C VAL A 324 20.04 -8.21 -38.11
N LYS A 325 20.24 -9.37 -38.75
CA LYS A 325 20.66 -10.58 -38.05
C LYS A 325 22.12 -10.48 -37.55
N PRO A 326 22.46 -11.12 -36.41
CA PRO A 326 23.85 -11.22 -35.98
C PRO A 326 24.68 -12.03 -36.97
N LEU A 327 24.10 -13.10 -37.52
CA LEU A 327 24.69 -14.00 -38.50
C LEU A 327 23.69 -14.21 -39.66
N LEU A 328 24.21 -14.27 -40.89
CA LEU A 328 23.41 -14.55 -42.09
C LEU A 328 23.15 -16.06 -42.25
N PRO A 329 22.13 -16.47 -43.01
CA PRO A 329 21.90 -17.88 -43.31
C PRO A 329 23.07 -18.48 -44.12
N LEU A 330 23.26 -19.80 -43.99
CA LEU A 330 24.35 -20.57 -44.61
C LEU A 330 24.50 -20.35 -46.13
N ASN A 331 23.41 -20.02 -46.82
CA ASN A 331 23.41 -19.86 -48.28
C ASN A 331 24.07 -18.55 -48.76
N HIS A 332 24.36 -17.59 -47.87
CA HIS A 332 24.85 -16.25 -48.25
C HIS A 332 26.39 -16.11 -48.29
N GLY A 333 27.16 -17.15 -47.98
CA GLY A 333 28.63 -17.16 -48.12
C GLY A 333 29.35 -18.09 -47.12
N LEU A 334 30.67 -18.20 -47.29
CA LEU A 334 31.57 -18.99 -46.43
C LEU A 334 31.75 -18.32 -45.05
N ALA A 335 31.63 -19.09 -43.97
CA ALA A 335 31.84 -18.57 -42.63
C ALA A 335 33.35 -18.46 -42.34
N LYS A 336 33.75 -17.43 -41.59
CA LYS A 336 35.16 -17.28 -41.17
C LYS A 336 35.55 -18.21 -40.00
N SER A 337 34.55 -18.85 -39.38
CA SER A 337 34.72 -19.63 -38.15
C SER A 337 34.01 -20.97 -38.27
N VAL A 338 34.71 -22.04 -37.93
CA VAL A 338 34.15 -23.39 -37.92
C VAL A 338 33.18 -23.54 -36.75
N THR A 339 31.92 -23.85 -37.05
CA THR A 339 30.90 -24.18 -36.05
C THR A 339 30.44 -25.62 -36.23
N LYS A 340 30.03 -26.31 -35.16
CA LYS A 340 29.55 -27.69 -35.24
C LYS A 340 28.06 -27.71 -34.92
N ARG A 341 27.26 -28.37 -35.74
CA ARG A 341 25.83 -28.63 -35.45
C ARG A 341 25.55 -30.13 -35.43
N TRP A 342 24.50 -30.54 -34.74
CA TRP A 342 23.98 -31.90 -34.86
C TRP A 342 23.06 -32.00 -36.07
N ASN A 343 23.35 -32.91 -37.00
CA ASN A 343 22.48 -33.18 -38.15
C ASN A 343 21.57 -34.37 -37.83
N TYR A 344 20.27 -34.12 -37.69
CA TYR A 344 19.28 -35.14 -37.30
C TYR A 344 19.03 -36.20 -38.38
N GLU A 345 19.16 -35.85 -39.66
CA GLU A 345 18.97 -36.79 -40.78
C GLU A 345 20.13 -37.80 -40.84
N LYS A 346 21.37 -37.30 -40.73
CA LYS A 346 22.59 -38.12 -40.79
C LYS A 346 23.01 -38.69 -39.42
N LYS A 347 22.31 -38.31 -38.34
CA LYS A 347 22.60 -38.66 -36.93
C LYS A 347 24.07 -38.49 -36.54
N ARG A 348 24.71 -37.40 -36.99
CA ARG A 348 26.13 -37.11 -36.72
C ARG A 348 26.39 -35.62 -36.53
N VAL A 349 27.50 -35.30 -35.89
CA VAL A 349 28.00 -33.92 -35.80
C VAL A 349 28.51 -33.48 -37.17
N GLU A 350 27.93 -32.40 -37.70
CA GLU A 350 28.30 -31.80 -38.98
C GLU A 350 29.07 -30.49 -38.71
N PRO A 351 30.38 -30.43 -39.07
CA PRO A 351 31.11 -29.17 -39.08
C PRO A 351 30.63 -28.29 -40.23
N LEU A 352 30.38 -27.01 -39.94
CA LEU A 352 30.04 -25.94 -40.86
C LEU A 352 31.22 -24.98 -40.92
N ALA A 353 31.75 -24.73 -42.11
CA ALA A 353 32.84 -23.81 -42.39
C ALA A 353 32.40 -22.83 -43.49
#